data_AF-A0A261AQ31-F1
#
_entry.id   AF-A0A261AQ31-F1
#
_cell.length_a   1.000
_cell.length_b   1.000
_cell.length_c   1.000
_cell.angle_alpha   90.00
_cell.angle_beta   90.00
_cell.angle_gamma   90.00
#
_symmetry.space_group_name_H-M   'P 1'
#
loop_
_entity.id
_entity.type
_entity.pdbx_description
1 polymer ?
#
loop_
_entity_poly.entity_id
_entity_poly.type
_entity_poly.pdbx_seq_one_letter_code
_entity_poly.pdbx_strand_id
1 'polypeptide(L)'
;MNNPIYWVVYGIHDAMPSYRDDFKLSYESVILNSEDIGILERNEWFNDKLLTFIGEFLMNSHGNSGESRRIHVFTPPETEMIRHSSSDDEVDMYFGMLGVGDMEMVGSTQLIH
;
A
#
# COMPACT_ATOMS: atom_id res chain seq x y z
N MET A 1 21.18 -24.66 1.99
CA MET A 1 22.07 -23.64 2.57
C MET A 1 21.20 -22.48 2.99
N ASN A 2 20.98 -22.29 4.30
CA ASN A 2 20.14 -21.21 4.84
C ASN A 2 21.08 -20.08 5.30
N ASN A 3 20.99 -18.92 4.65
CA ASN A 3 21.64 -17.71 5.15
C ASN A 3 20.65 -16.97 6.07
N PRO A 4 20.96 -16.78 7.36
CA PRO A 4 20.17 -15.90 8.21
C PRO A 4 20.46 -14.44 7.83
N ILE A 5 19.39 -13.66 7.67
CA ILE A 5 19.44 -12.20 7.49
C ILE A 5 19.70 -11.59 8.87
N TYR A 6 20.79 -10.83 9.01
CA TYR A 6 21.10 -10.08 10.22
C TYR A 6 20.57 -8.66 10.10
N TRP A 7 19.72 -8.23 11.04
CA TRP A 7 19.36 -6.82 11.21
C TRP A 7 20.36 -6.18 12.18
N VAL A 8 20.97 -5.06 11.78
CA VAL A 8 21.88 -4.28 12.62
C VAL A 8 21.06 -3.20 13.34
N VAL A 9 20.98 -3.27 14.66
CA VAL A 9 20.39 -2.22 15.51
C VAL A 9 21.52 -1.47 16.20
N TYR A 10 21.73 -0.20 15.85
CA TYR A 10 22.63 0.69 16.60
C TYR A 10 21.87 1.26 17.80
N GLY A 11 22.27 0.86 19.01
CA GLY A 11 21.87 1.51 20.25
C GLY A 11 22.85 2.62 20.62
N ILE A 12 22.34 3.82 20.87
CA ILE A 12 23.02 4.85 21.67
C ILE A 12 22.06 5.25 22.79
N HIS A 13 22.50 5.01 24.03
CA HIS A 13 21.88 5.49 25.26
C HIS A 13 22.17 7.00 25.40
N ASP A 14 21.13 7.81 25.54
CA ASP A 14 21.05 8.92 26.51
C ASP A 14 19.61 9.46 26.58
N ALA A 15 19.23 9.94 27.76
CA ALA A 15 17.85 10.13 28.23
C ALA A 15 16.93 10.98 27.33
N MET A 16 15.80 10.39 26.90
CA MET A 16 14.63 11.05 26.28
C MET A 16 13.35 10.39 26.83
N PRO A 17 12.23 11.13 26.95
CA PRO A 17 10.99 10.58 27.50
C PRO A 17 10.56 9.39 26.64
N SER A 18 9.95 8.39 27.28
CA SER A 18 9.44 7.16 26.67
C SER A 18 8.41 7.42 25.56
N TYR A 19 8.86 7.89 24.40
CA TYR A 19 8.19 7.66 23.14
C TYR A 19 8.58 6.25 22.74
N ARG A 20 7.73 5.29 23.11
CA ARG A 20 7.80 3.95 22.53
C ARG A 20 7.86 4.14 21.02
N ASP A 21 8.87 3.56 20.40
CA ASP A 21 8.93 3.34 18.95
C ASP A 21 7.62 2.69 18.50
N ASP A 22 6.69 3.53 18.06
CA ASP A 22 5.33 3.15 17.69
C ASP A 22 5.25 2.74 16.22
N PHE A 23 6.41 2.71 15.56
CA PHE A 23 6.63 2.20 14.23
C PHE A 23 6.49 0.67 14.20
N LYS A 24 5.63 0.17 13.31
CA LYS A 24 5.38 -1.27 13.16
C LYS A 24 5.79 -1.81 11.79
N LEU A 25 5.58 -1.02 10.73
CA LEU A 25 5.90 -1.45 9.37
C LEU A 25 6.20 -0.25 8.47
N SER A 26 7.23 -0.38 7.64
CA SER A 26 7.46 0.45 6.46
C SER A 26 7.42 -0.47 5.24
N TYR A 27 6.56 -0.16 4.27
CA TYR A 27 6.41 -0.92 3.04
C TYR A 27 6.09 0.03 1.89
N GLU A 28 6.95 0.04 0.86
CA GLU A 28 6.84 0.95 -0.29
C GLU A 28 6.59 2.41 0.13
N SER A 29 5.41 2.96 -0.18
CA SER A 29 5.08 4.36 0.12
C SER A 29 4.46 4.58 1.50
N VAL A 30 4.18 3.50 2.26
CA VAL A 30 3.40 3.57 3.50
C VAL A 30 4.23 3.24 4.75
N ILE A 31 3.99 4.03 5.81
CA ILE A 31 4.45 3.75 7.16
C ILE A 31 3.23 3.52 8.07
N LEU A 32 3.12 2.31 8.63
CA LEU A 32 2.09 1.93 9.58
C LEU A 32 2.62 1.98 11.02
N ASN A 33 1.86 2.63 11.89
CA ASN A 33 2.09 2.63 13.33
C ASN A 33 1.14 1.66 14.06
N SER A 34 1.21 1.63 15.39
CA SER A 34 0.35 0.74 16.19
C SER A 34 -1.14 1.09 16.10
N GLU A 35 -1.47 2.38 15.95
CA GLU A 35 -2.85 2.85 15.80
C GLU A 35 -3.46 2.36 14.49
N ASP A 36 -2.72 2.48 13.39
CA ASP A 36 -3.10 2.04 12.04
C ASP A 36 -3.40 0.54 12.01
N ILE A 37 -2.57 -0.28 12.66
CA ILE A 37 -2.76 -1.74 12.74
C ILE A 37 -3.89 -2.11 13.71
N GLY A 38 -4.01 -1.38 14.81
CA GLY A 38 -5.03 -1.66 15.83
C GLY A 38 -6.47 -1.54 15.33
N ILE A 39 -6.71 -0.84 14.21
CA ILE A 39 -8.01 -0.81 13.51
C ILE A 39 -8.50 -2.22 13.20
N LEU A 40 -7.60 -3.13 12.81
CA LEU A 40 -7.91 -4.53 12.49
C LEU A 40 -8.45 -5.30 13.70
N GLU A 41 -7.97 -4.99 14.91
CA GLU A 41 -8.39 -5.66 16.14
C GLU A 41 -9.70 -5.09 16.69
N ARG A 42 -9.97 -3.81 16.42
CA ARG A 42 -11.12 -3.06 16.94
C ARG A 42 -12.36 -3.11 16.03
N ASN A 43 -12.26 -3.77 14.87
CA ASN A 43 -13.32 -3.80 13.85
C ASN A 43 -13.77 -2.38 13.46
N GLU A 44 -12.80 -1.47 13.35
CA GLU A 44 -13.00 -0.09 12.93
C GLU A 44 -12.95 0.03 11.40
N TRP A 45 -13.36 1.19 10.87
CA TRP A 45 -13.27 1.47 9.44
C TRP A 45 -11.80 1.54 9.02
N PHE A 46 -11.47 0.94 7.88
CA PHE A 46 -10.11 0.97 7.35
C PHE A 46 -9.72 2.39 6.95
N ASN A 47 -8.53 2.80 7.37
CA ASN A 47 -7.95 4.06 6.98
C ASN A 47 -7.16 3.94 5.67
N ASP A 48 -6.86 5.09 5.06
CA ASP A 48 -6.21 5.13 3.76
C ASP A 48 -4.84 4.44 3.75
N LYS A 49 -4.06 4.56 4.84
CA LYS A 49 -2.74 3.93 4.92
C LYS A 49 -2.84 2.40 4.83
N LEU A 50 -3.78 1.81 5.55
CA LEU A 50 -4.00 0.37 5.53
C LEU A 50 -4.47 -0.11 4.15
N LEU A 51 -5.35 0.66 3.51
CA LEU A 51 -5.83 0.36 2.16
C LEU A 51 -4.70 0.48 1.11
N THR A 52 -3.88 1.53 1.19
CA THR A 52 -2.70 1.70 0.34
C THR A 52 -1.73 0.52 0.51
N PHE A 53 -1.41 0.15 1.77
CA PHE A 53 -0.55 -0.99 2.05
C PHE A 53 -1.07 -2.29 1.41
N ILE A 54 -2.37 -2.58 1.55
CA ILE A 54 -2.98 -3.78 0.95
C ILE A 54 -2.86 -3.74 -0.58
N GLY A 55 -3.15 -2.59 -1.20
CA GLY A 55 -3.03 -2.42 -2.64
C GLY A 55 -1.60 -2.67 -3.15
N GLU A 56 -0.61 -2.03 -2.54
CA GLU A 56 0.80 -2.20 -2.88
C GLU A 56 1.27 -3.65 -2.68
N PHE A 57 0.89 -4.26 -1.55
CA PHE A 57 1.21 -5.65 -1.28
C PHE A 57 0.62 -6.60 -2.33
N LEU A 58 -0.62 -6.37 -2.77
CA LEU A 58 -1.25 -7.18 -3.82
C LEU A 58 -0.55 -7.04 -5.17
N MET A 59 -0.22 -5.81 -5.57
CA MET A 59 0.53 -5.55 -6.82
C MET A 59 1.89 -6.26 -6.82
N ASN A 60 2.62 -6.19 -5.70
CA ASN A 60 3.95 -6.79 -5.58
C ASN A 60 3.93 -8.32 -5.41
N SER A 61 2.91 -8.87 -4.73
CA SER A 61 2.79 -10.32 -4.51
C SER A 61 2.38 -11.07 -5.79
N HIS A 62 1.52 -10.48 -6.62
CA HIS A 62 1.06 -11.09 -7.87
C HIS A 62 1.96 -10.75 -9.07
N GLY A 63 2.76 -9.67 -8.99
CA GLY A 63 3.75 -9.35 -10.01
C GLY A 63 4.94 -10.33 -10.07
N ASN A 64 5.20 -11.07 -8.98
CA ASN A 64 6.38 -11.92 -8.83
C ASN A 64 6.15 -13.41 -9.18
N SER A 65 4.92 -13.85 -9.45
CA SER A 65 4.58 -15.26 -9.65
C SER A 65 4.72 -15.77 -11.10
N GLY A 66 5.21 -14.96 -12.04
CA GLY A 66 5.45 -15.38 -13.42
C GLY A 66 4.19 -15.62 -14.27
N GLU A 67 3.01 -15.60 -13.66
CA GLU A 67 1.72 -15.51 -14.36
C GLU A 67 1.51 -14.07 -14.85
N SER A 68 1.13 -13.93 -16.11
CA SER A 68 1.05 -12.66 -16.84
C SER A 68 -0.04 -11.69 -16.35
N ARG A 69 -0.66 -11.94 -15.20
CA ARG A 69 -1.75 -11.12 -14.68
C ARG A 69 -1.19 -9.98 -13.84
N ARG A 70 -0.79 -8.91 -14.52
CA ARG A 70 -0.45 -7.64 -13.86
C ARG A 70 -1.74 -7.03 -13.32
N ILE A 71 -1.83 -6.91 -12.01
CA ILE A 71 -2.88 -6.16 -11.33
C ILE A 71 -2.30 -4.79 -11.00
N HIS A 72 -3.05 -3.73 -11.32
CA HIS A 72 -2.79 -2.39 -10.82
C HIS A 72 -3.93 -1.99 -9.89
N VAL A 73 -3.59 -1.49 -8.71
CA VAL A 73 -4.55 -1.02 -7.71
C VAL A 73 -4.33 0.47 -7.54
N PHE A 74 -5.36 1.26 -7.85
CA PHE A 74 -5.37 2.68 -7.53
C PHE A 74 -5.55 2.86 -6.02
N THR A 75 -4.55 3.45 -5.39
CA THR A 75 -4.53 3.74 -3.95
C THR A 75 -5.47 4.90 -3.61
N PRO A 76 -5.93 5.05 -2.36
CA PRO A 76 -6.80 6.16 -1.96
C PRO A 76 -6.30 7.55 -2.41
N PRO A 77 -5.01 7.92 -2.23
CA PRO A 77 -4.51 9.20 -2.74
C PRO A 77 -4.62 9.36 -4.27
N GLU A 78 -4.36 8.29 -5.03
CA GLU A 78 -4.49 8.30 -6.50
C GLU A 78 -5.96 8.43 -6.92
N THR A 79 -6.87 7.72 -6.25
CA THR A 79 -8.31 7.85 -6.52
C THR A 79 -8.83 9.25 -6.20
N GLU A 80 -8.29 9.90 -5.17
CA GLU A 80 -8.66 11.26 -4.81
C GLU A 80 -8.14 12.27 -5.84
N MET A 81 -6.93 12.04 -6.38
CA MET A 81 -6.40 12.84 -7.49
C MET A 81 -7.27 12.71 -8.74
N ILE A 82 -7.61 11.48 -9.14
CA ILE A 82 -8.51 11.23 -10.29
C ILE A 82 -9.84 11.96 -10.10
N ARG A 83 -10.40 11.90 -8.90
CA ARG A 83 -11.69 12.55 -8.57
C ARG A 83 -11.63 14.06 -8.68
N HIS A 84 -10.51 14.68 -8.32
CA HIS A 84 -10.35 16.13 -8.28
C HIS A 84 -9.69 16.72 -9.52
N SER A 85 -9.15 15.89 -10.40
CA SER A 85 -8.64 16.35 -11.68
C SER A 85 -9.77 16.92 -12.53
N SER A 86 -9.46 18.01 -13.21
CA SER A 86 -10.39 18.71 -14.11
C SER A 86 -10.13 18.42 -15.58
N SER A 87 -9.14 17.56 -15.88
CA SER A 87 -8.63 17.32 -17.22
C SER A 87 -8.24 15.87 -17.41
N ASP A 88 -8.85 15.19 -18.37
CA ASP A 88 -8.47 13.82 -18.75
C ASP A 88 -6.99 13.74 -19.14
N ASP A 89 -6.45 14.77 -19.80
CA ASP A 89 -5.02 14.86 -20.13
C ASP A 89 -4.10 14.84 -18.90
N GLU A 90 -4.54 15.39 -17.76
CA GLU A 90 -3.75 15.39 -16.52
C GLU A 90 -3.70 13.98 -15.91
N VAL A 91 -4.83 13.30 -15.91
CA VAL A 91 -4.96 11.90 -15.48
C VAL A 91 -4.12 11.00 -16.39
N ASP A 92 -4.20 11.19 -17.71
CA ASP A 92 -3.44 10.42 -18.69
C ASP A 92 -1.93 10.69 -18.61
N MET A 93 -1.49 11.92 -18.34
CA MET A 93 -0.07 12.19 -18.10
C MET A 93 0.45 11.47 -16.85
N TYR A 94 -0.38 11.35 -15.82
CA TYR A 94 0.01 10.74 -14.55
C TYR A 94 -0.01 9.20 -14.60
N PHE A 95 -1.06 8.60 -15.19
CA PHE A 95 -1.26 7.15 -15.19
C PHE A 95 -1.03 6.49 -16.55
N GLY A 96 -0.91 7.24 -17.66
CA GLY A 96 -0.80 6.69 -19.02
C GLY A 96 0.43 5.82 -19.22
N MET A 97 1.52 6.06 -18.48
CA MET A 97 2.71 5.21 -18.51
C MET A 97 2.54 3.87 -17.80
N LEU A 98 1.49 3.71 -16.99
CA LEU A 98 1.20 2.46 -16.28
C LEU A 98 0.55 1.40 -17.20
N GLY A 99 0.13 1.77 -18.41
CA GLY A 99 -0.49 0.86 -19.36
C GLY A 99 -1.83 0.30 -18.89
N VAL A 100 -2.48 0.98 -17.95
CA VAL A 100 -3.77 0.59 -17.34
C VAL A 100 -4.95 0.77 -18.29
N GLY A 101 -4.81 1.61 -19.33
CA GLY A 101 -5.86 1.84 -20.33
C GLY A 101 -6.24 0.61 -21.15
N ASP A 102 -5.34 -0.37 -21.26
CA ASP A 102 -5.57 -1.63 -21.99
C ASP A 102 -6.00 -2.78 -21.06
N MET A 103 -6.12 -2.55 -19.74
CA MET A 103 -6.46 -3.57 -18.75
C MET A 103 -7.97 -3.64 -18.52
N GLU A 104 -8.50 -4.87 -18.41
CA GLU A 104 -9.89 -5.08 -18.04
C GLU A 104 -10.14 -4.61 -16.60
N MET A 105 -11.05 -3.64 -16.45
CA MET A 105 -11.49 -3.16 -15.13
C MET A 105 -12.35 -4.25 -14.46
N VAL A 106 -11.82 -4.86 -13.40
CA VAL A 106 -12.55 -5.84 -12.60
C VAL A 106 -13.23 -5.12 -11.44
N GLY A 107 -14.53 -4.87 -11.55
CA GLY A 107 -15.37 -4.43 -10.43
C GLY A 107 -15.77 -5.60 -9.53
N SER A 108 -15.90 -5.36 -8.23
CA SER A 108 -16.24 -6.37 -7.20
C SER A 108 -17.68 -6.93 -7.30
N THR A 109 -18.39 -6.72 -8.40
CA THR A 109 -19.80 -7.11 -8.59
C THR A 109 -20.04 -8.62 -8.59
N GLN A 110 -18.99 -9.45 -8.56
CA GLN A 110 -19.10 -10.93 -8.53
C GLN A 110 -18.80 -11.58 -7.16
N LEU A 111 -18.50 -10.82 -6.10
CA LEU A 111 -18.18 -11.41 -4.77
C LEU A 111 -19.40 -11.63 -3.86
N ILE A 112 -20.63 -11.57 -4.39
CA ILE A 112 -21.85 -11.92 -3.66
C ILE A 112 -22.51 -13.12 -4.37
N HIS A 113 -22.13 -14.33 -3.96
CA HIS A 113 -22.93 -15.53 -4.17
C HIS A 113 -22.68 -16.54 -3.05
#